data_AF-A0A834MCI2-F1
#
_entry.id   AF-A0A834MCI2-F1
#
_cell.length_a   1.000
_cell.length_b   1.000
_cell.length_c   1.000
_cell.angle_alpha   90.00
_cell.angle_beta   90.00
_cell.angle_gamma   90.00
#
_symmetry.space_group_name_H-M   'P 1'
#
loop_
_entity.id
_entity.type
_entity.pdbx_description
1 polymer ?
#
loop_
_entity_poly.entity_id
_entity_poly.type
_entity_poly.pdbx_seq_one_letter_code
_entity_poly.pdbx_strand_id
1 'polypeptide(L)'
;MNPYELAELLRDELVVQLEQSRAGAVQLATVHPGDMVPAYSTCAMAAVRVAAITPQVPGAGCGTPTSWDVTLDLAVNRCYPENDPSRTPDMGVLADLANCGVSDAEAMMRALCVVPDDYTWTPGAWRPVGPQGGVYGGVMQVTVHDLDAPCCP
;
A
#
# COMPACT_ATOMS: atom_id res chain seq x y z
N MET A 1 -10.90 -16.15 0.93
CA MET A 1 -10.76 -14.94 1.79
C MET A 1 -11.42 -13.75 1.08
N ASN A 2 -12.04 -12.80 1.79
CA ASN A 2 -12.62 -11.62 1.12
C ASN A 2 -11.58 -10.48 0.92
N PRO A 3 -11.80 -9.55 -0.02
CA PRO A 3 -10.81 -8.48 -0.31
C PRO A 3 -10.45 -7.57 0.87
N TYR A 4 -11.39 -7.36 1.80
CA TYR A 4 -11.15 -6.54 2.98
C TYR A 4 -10.28 -7.27 4.00
N GLU A 5 -10.54 -8.56 4.25
CA GLU A 5 -9.69 -9.40 5.11
C GLU A 5 -8.23 -9.44 4.62
N LEU A 6 -8.04 -9.56 3.30
CA LEU A 6 -6.72 -9.49 2.68
C LEU A 6 -6.06 -8.12 2.88
N ALA A 7 -6.82 -7.04 2.75
CA ALA A 7 -6.32 -5.68 2.99
C ALA A 7 -5.93 -5.45 4.46
N GLU A 8 -6.67 -6.02 5.42
CA GLU A 8 -6.32 -5.96 6.84
C GLU A 8 -5.05 -6.74 7.15
N LEU A 9 -4.93 -7.95 6.61
CA LEU A 9 -3.73 -8.78 6.77
C LEU A 9 -2.48 -8.06 6.24
N LEU A 10 -2.59 -7.47 5.04
CA LEU A 10 -1.51 -6.68 4.45
C LEU A 10 -1.23 -5.40 5.22
N ARG A 11 -2.25 -4.73 5.78
CA ARG A 11 -2.06 -3.54 6.62
C ARG A 11 -1.22 -3.88 7.85
N ASP A 12 -1.56 -4.97 8.52
CA ASP A 12 -0.89 -5.35 9.77
C ASP A 12 0.57 -5.75 9.50
N GLU A 13 0.83 -6.52 8.46
CA GLU A 13 2.21 -6.84 8.07
C GLU A 13 2.97 -5.61 7.57
N LEU A 14 2.32 -4.70 6.83
CA LEU A 14 2.94 -3.46 6.38
C LEU A 14 3.44 -2.63 7.57
N VAL A 15 2.70 -2.56 8.67
CA VAL A 15 3.15 -1.87 9.90
C VAL A 15 4.41 -2.53 10.44
N VAL A 16 4.42 -3.86 10.59
CA VAL A 16 5.58 -4.61 11.09
C VAL A 16 6.82 -4.36 10.23
N GLN A 17 6.68 -4.38 8.91
CA GLN A 17 7.80 -4.18 7.99
C GLN A 17 8.28 -2.73 7.95
N LEU A 18 7.39 -1.75 8.11
CA LEU A 18 7.74 -0.34 8.17
C LEU A 18 8.44 0.02 9.49
N GLU A 19 8.06 -0.59 10.61
CA GLU A 19 8.77 -0.42 11.90
C GLU A 19 10.25 -0.83 11.81
N GLN A 20 10.56 -1.79 10.94
CA GLN A 20 11.92 -2.26 10.67
C GLN A 20 12.61 -1.47 9.55
N SER A 21 11.91 -0.55 8.87
CA SER A 21 12.49 0.28 7.81
C SER A 21 13.37 1.39 8.40
N ARG A 22 14.22 1.99 7.55
CA ARG A 22 15.04 3.14 7.93
C ARG A 22 14.19 4.34 8.36
N ALA A 23 12.99 4.49 7.79
CA ALA A 23 12.07 5.57 8.15
C ALA A 23 11.33 5.30 9.48
N GLY A 24 11.34 4.04 9.95
CA GLY A 24 10.79 3.62 11.23
C GLY A 24 9.27 3.51 11.26
N ALA A 25 8.72 3.45 12.47
CA ALA A 25 7.29 3.25 12.70
C ALA A 25 6.40 4.35 12.12
N VAL A 26 5.19 3.99 11.71
CA VAL A 26 4.10 4.93 11.41
C VAL A 26 3.26 5.17 12.67
N GLN A 27 2.58 6.30 12.75
CA GLN A 27 1.70 6.63 13.90
C GLN A 27 0.28 6.09 13.71
N LEU A 28 -0.15 5.91 12.47
CA LEU A 28 -1.48 5.44 12.11
C LEU A 28 -1.38 4.44 10.96
N ALA A 29 -2.16 3.38 11.03
CA ALA A 29 -2.36 2.45 9.91
C ALA A 29 -3.84 2.15 9.73
N THR A 30 -4.32 2.07 8.49
CA THR A 30 -5.74 1.84 8.22
C THR A 30 -5.98 1.08 6.92
N VAL A 31 -7.15 0.44 6.79
CA VAL A 31 -7.69 0.05 5.48
C VAL A 31 -8.57 1.19 4.99
N HIS A 32 -8.19 1.82 3.89
CA HIS A 32 -8.85 3.05 3.42
C HIS A 32 -9.95 2.76 2.38
N PRO A 33 -11.15 3.35 2.49
CA PRO A 33 -12.20 3.23 1.46
C PRO A 33 -11.99 4.19 0.27
N GLY A 34 -12.40 3.80 -0.94
CA GLY A 34 -12.46 4.69 -2.11
C GLY A 34 -11.12 4.92 -2.83
N ASP A 35 -10.99 6.01 -3.57
CA ASP A 35 -9.88 6.32 -4.49
C ASP A 35 -8.98 7.49 -4.04
N MET A 36 -9.29 8.09 -2.89
CA MET A 36 -8.48 9.11 -2.24
C MET A 36 -8.02 8.63 -0.87
N VAL A 37 -6.74 8.78 -0.55
CA VAL A 37 -6.25 8.64 0.83
C VAL A 37 -6.10 10.06 1.39
N PRO A 38 -7.02 10.52 2.26
CA PRO A 38 -6.91 11.83 2.87
C PRO A 38 -5.66 11.86 3.76
N ALA A 39 -4.98 13.00 3.76
CA ALA A 39 -4.01 13.30 4.81
C ALA A 39 -4.80 13.41 6.13
N TYR A 40 -4.69 12.38 6.97
CA TYR A 40 -5.23 12.43 8.32
C TYR A 40 -4.45 13.45 9.17
N SER A 41 -4.86 13.67 10.41
CA SER A 41 -4.21 14.63 11.33
C SER A 41 -2.72 14.35 11.61
N THR A 42 -2.18 13.23 11.12
CA THR A 42 -0.76 12.86 11.21
C THR A 42 -0.12 12.72 9.83
N CYS A 43 1.15 13.13 9.73
CA CYS A 43 1.98 12.95 8.54
C CYS A 43 2.66 11.57 8.46
N ALA A 44 2.66 10.78 9.53
CA ALA A 44 3.28 9.45 9.56
C ALA A 44 2.20 8.37 9.55
N MET A 45 1.79 7.92 8.37
CA MET A 45 0.67 6.98 8.21
C MET A 45 0.97 5.90 7.16
N ALA A 46 0.43 4.71 7.38
CA ALA A 46 0.32 3.66 6.37
C ALA A 46 -1.15 3.42 6.01
N ALA A 47 -1.41 3.00 4.78
CA ALA A 47 -2.75 2.59 4.38
C ALA A 47 -2.70 1.45 3.38
N VAL A 48 -3.67 0.55 3.45
CA VAL A 48 -3.96 -0.44 2.39
C VAL A 48 -5.35 -0.17 1.85
N ARG A 49 -5.53 -0.29 0.55
CA ARG A 49 -6.78 0.09 -0.11
C ARG A 49 -7.13 -0.86 -1.22
N VAL A 50 -8.38 -1.31 -1.29
CA VAL A 50 -8.90 -2.06 -2.44
C VAL A 50 -9.15 -1.07 -3.59
N ALA A 51 -8.24 -1.06 -4.55
CA ALA A 51 -8.28 -0.15 -5.70
C ALA A 51 -9.19 -0.68 -6.82
N ALA A 52 -9.20 -2.00 -7.05
CA ALA A 52 -10.08 -2.64 -8.02
C ALA A 52 -10.34 -4.11 -7.65
N ILE A 53 -11.52 -4.60 -8.04
CA ILE A 53 -11.87 -6.03 -8.00
C ILE A 53 -12.33 -6.38 -9.42
N THR A 54 -11.60 -7.28 -10.08
CA THR A 54 -11.86 -7.68 -11.46
C THR A 54 -12.20 -9.16 -11.49
N PRO A 55 -13.34 -9.57 -12.07
CA PRO A 55 -13.63 -10.99 -12.23
C PRO A 55 -12.64 -11.62 -13.19
N GLN A 56 -12.03 -12.74 -12.80
CA GLN A 56 -11.36 -13.60 -13.78
C GLN A 56 -12.42 -14.22 -14.71
N VAL A 57 -12.02 -14.58 -15.93
CA VAL A 57 -12.90 -15.07 -17.03
C VAL A 57 -13.98 -16.00 -16.47
N PRO A 58 -15.26 -15.86 -16.87
CA PRO A 58 -16.35 -16.66 -16.31
C PRO A 58 -15.99 -18.14 -16.30
N GLY A 59 -16.10 -18.77 -15.12
CA GLY A 59 -15.91 -20.20 -14.98
C GLY A 59 -16.88 -20.96 -15.90
N ALA A 60 -16.53 -22.18 -16.28
CA ALA A 60 -17.40 -23.04 -17.08
C ALA A 60 -18.72 -23.30 -16.32
N GLY A 61 -19.78 -22.55 -16.63
CA GLY A 61 -21.04 -22.52 -15.87
C GLY A 61 -21.89 -21.28 -16.18
N CYS A 62 -22.80 -20.89 -15.27
CA CYS A 62 -23.79 -19.79 -15.39
C CYS A 62 -23.21 -18.37 -15.63
N GLY A 63 -21.97 -18.23 -16.10
CA GLY A 63 -21.30 -16.95 -16.32
C GLY A 63 -20.77 -16.30 -15.05
N THR A 64 -20.82 -16.99 -13.91
CA THR A 64 -20.28 -16.47 -12.64
C THR A 64 -18.77 -16.71 -12.57
N PRO A 65 -17.97 -15.67 -12.28
CA PRO A 65 -16.54 -15.85 -12.03
C PRO A 65 -16.33 -16.73 -10.80
N THR A 66 -15.40 -17.67 -10.88
CA THR A 66 -14.99 -18.51 -9.74
C THR A 66 -13.94 -17.83 -8.86
N SER A 67 -13.26 -16.82 -9.41
CA SER A 67 -12.23 -16.05 -8.72
C SER A 67 -12.17 -14.60 -9.19
N TRP A 68 -11.54 -13.75 -8.37
CA TRP A 68 -11.29 -12.34 -8.61
C TRP A 68 -9.79 -12.03 -8.59
N ASP A 69 -9.39 -11.12 -9.47
CA ASP A 69 -8.16 -10.34 -9.30
C ASP A 69 -8.48 -9.11 -8.44
N VAL A 70 -7.79 -8.97 -7.31
CA VAL A 70 -7.94 -7.83 -6.42
C VAL A 70 -6.68 -6.99 -6.49
N THR A 71 -6.84 -5.75 -6.94
CA THR A 71 -5.77 -4.76 -6.93
C THR A 71 -5.85 -3.94 -5.66
N LEU A 72 -4.75 -3.91 -4.91
CA LEU A 72 -4.59 -3.20 -3.66
C LEU A 72 -3.52 -2.13 -3.80
N ASP A 73 -3.74 -0.95 -3.23
CA ASP A 73 -2.71 0.07 -3.08
C ASP A 73 -2.19 0.06 -1.64
N LEU A 74 -0.89 -0.16 -1.48
CA LEU A 74 -0.14 0.01 -0.24
C LEU A 74 0.46 1.42 -0.27
N ALA A 75 0.08 2.27 0.67
CA ALA A 75 0.55 3.64 0.77
C ALA A 75 1.31 3.85 2.09
N VAL A 76 2.36 4.66 2.03
CA VAL A 76 3.02 5.20 3.21
C VAL A 76 3.25 6.69 3.01
N ASN A 77 3.00 7.43 4.07
CA ASN A 77 3.21 8.86 4.18
C ASN A 77 4.09 9.10 5.41
N ARG A 78 5.02 10.03 5.27
CA ARG A 78 6.03 10.39 6.25
C ARG A 78 6.08 11.92 6.38
N CYS A 79 6.45 12.39 7.56
CA CYS A 79 6.61 13.81 7.83
C CYS A 79 7.81 14.38 7.09
N TYR A 80 7.57 15.41 6.26
CA TYR A 80 8.66 16.15 5.63
C TYR A 80 9.17 17.21 6.63
N PRO A 81 10.47 17.22 6.97
CA PRO A 81 11.00 18.08 8.04
C PRO A 81 11.11 19.56 7.64
N GLU A 82 11.19 19.87 6.34
CA GLU A 82 11.45 21.22 5.83
C GLU A 82 10.24 21.77 5.05
N ASN A 83 9.20 22.17 5.78
CA ASN A 83 7.96 22.66 5.18
C ASN A 83 7.95 24.17 4.89
N ASP A 84 9.11 24.83 4.92
CA ASP A 84 9.24 26.24 4.56
C ASP A 84 9.44 26.37 3.03
N PRO A 85 8.44 26.84 2.28
CA PRO A 85 8.52 26.94 0.83
C PRO A 85 9.53 27.99 0.34
N SER A 86 10.05 28.84 1.25
CA SER A 86 11.04 29.87 0.92
C SER A 86 12.49 29.39 1.00
N ARG A 87 12.72 28.15 1.48
CA ARG A 87 14.06 27.59 1.64
C ARG A 87 14.30 26.43 0.67
N THR A 88 15.49 26.40 0.09
CA THR A 88 15.99 25.21 -0.59
C THR A 88 16.30 24.16 0.48
N PRO A 89 15.79 22.92 0.34
CA PRO A 89 16.10 21.87 1.29
C PRO A 89 17.59 21.54 1.36
N ASP A 90 18.07 21.12 2.52
CA ASP A 90 19.44 20.63 2.63
C ASP A 90 19.61 19.36 1.76
N MET A 91 20.65 19.32 0.93
CA MET A 91 20.92 18.19 0.02
C MET A 91 21.15 16.88 0.78
N GLY A 92 21.73 16.93 1.98
CA GLY A 92 21.88 15.78 2.87
C GLY A 92 20.53 15.27 3.36
N VAL A 93 19.61 16.18 3.71
CA VAL A 93 18.22 15.82 4.06
C VAL A 93 17.53 15.14 2.88
N LEU A 94 17.63 15.70 1.68
CA LEU A 94 17.03 15.10 0.48
C LEU A 94 17.59 13.69 0.19
N ALA A 95 18.90 13.49 0.36
CA ALA A 95 19.52 12.18 0.19
C ALA A 95 19.03 11.18 1.25
N ASP A 96 18.90 11.59 2.51
CA ASP A 96 18.39 10.72 3.57
C ASP A 96 16.92 10.37 3.36
N LEU A 97 16.07 11.32 2.98
CA LEU A 97 14.67 11.07 2.67
C LEU A 97 14.50 10.13 1.46
N ALA A 98 15.36 10.24 0.45
CA ALA A 98 15.37 9.31 -0.68
C ALA A 98 15.72 7.88 -0.23
N ASN A 99 16.71 7.72 0.65
CA ASN A 99 17.05 6.41 1.23
C ASN A 99 15.91 5.85 2.11
N CYS A 100 15.22 6.70 2.87
CA CYS A 100 14.01 6.31 3.59
C CYS A 100 12.93 5.80 2.63
N GLY A 101 12.69 6.49 1.52
CA GLY A 101 11.73 6.06 0.50
C GLY A 101 12.07 4.71 -0.14
N VAL A 102 13.36 4.43 -0.40
CA VAL A 102 13.80 3.10 -0.87
C VAL A 102 13.53 2.02 0.19
N SER A 103 13.86 2.30 1.45
CA SER A 103 13.63 1.37 2.55
C SER A 103 12.15 1.08 2.79
N ASP A 104 11.28 2.09 2.61
CA ASP A 104 9.83 1.91 2.66
C ASP A 104 9.32 1.05 1.49
N ALA A 105 9.87 1.22 0.28
CA ALA A 105 9.53 0.36 -0.87
C ALA A 105 9.93 -1.11 -0.62
N GLU A 106 11.09 -1.36 -0.02
CA GLU A 106 11.53 -2.70 0.38
C GLU A 106 10.64 -3.29 1.48
N ALA A 107 10.21 -2.47 2.45
CA ALA A 107 9.28 -2.89 3.49
C ALA A 107 7.92 -3.30 2.90
N MET A 108 7.39 -2.53 1.94
CA MET A 108 6.16 -2.91 1.22
C MET A 108 6.31 -4.22 0.47
N MET A 109 7.45 -4.44 -0.20
CA MET A 109 7.72 -5.72 -0.87
C MET A 109 7.77 -6.90 0.11
N ARG A 110 8.40 -6.74 1.27
CA ARG A 110 8.42 -7.77 2.32
C ARG A 110 7.04 -8.03 2.90
N ALA A 111 6.20 -6.99 3.00
CA ALA A 111 4.84 -7.15 3.52
C ALA A 111 3.97 -8.07 2.66
N LEU A 112 4.26 -8.17 1.35
CA LEU A 112 3.56 -9.09 0.45
C LEU A 112 3.82 -10.56 0.79
N CYS A 113 4.84 -10.89 1.58
CA CYS A 113 5.08 -12.26 2.05
C CYS A 113 4.00 -12.77 3.02
N VAL A 114 3.10 -11.92 3.51
CA VAL A 114 1.94 -12.36 4.30
C VAL A 114 0.80 -12.88 3.43
N VAL A 115 0.81 -12.61 2.12
CA VAL A 115 -0.23 -13.12 1.21
C VAL A 115 -0.19 -14.65 1.25
N PRO A 116 -1.32 -15.32 1.56
CA PRO A 116 -1.36 -16.77 1.69
C PRO A 116 -0.90 -17.49 0.41
N ASP A 117 -0.24 -18.65 0.58
CA ASP A 117 0.39 -19.41 -0.51
C ASP A 117 -0.58 -19.95 -1.57
N ASP A 118 -1.89 -19.98 -1.27
CA ASP A 118 -2.95 -20.34 -2.21
C ASP A 118 -3.25 -19.24 -3.24
N TYR A 119 -2.78 -18.01 -2.99
CA TYR A 119 -2.93 -16.88 -3.89
C TYR A 119 -1.60 -16.50 -4.53
N THR A 120 -1.63 -16.13 -5.81
CA THR A 120 -0.47 -15.51 -6.46
C THR A 120 -0.59 -14.00 -6.45
N TRP A 121 0.54 -13.29 -6.46
CA TRP A 121 0.53 -11.83 -6.46
C TRP A 121 1.58 -11.25 -7.39
N THR A 122 1.23 -10.12 -8.00
CA THR A 122 2.09 -9.35 -8.88
C THR A 122 2.32 -7.96 -8.26
N PRO A 123 3.55 -7.64 -7.84
CA PRO A 123 3.86 -6.31 -7.34
C PRO A 123 3.92 -5.32 -8.52
N GLY A 124 3.30 -4.17 -8.33
CA GLY A 124 3.45 -3.01 -9.19
C GLY A 124 4.69 -2.19 -8.82
N ALA A 125 4.93 -1.13 -9.59
CA ALA A 125 6.03 -0.22 -9.31
C ALA A 125 5.79 0.58 -8.01
N TRP A 126 6.86 0.78 -7.24
CA TRP A 126 6.90 1.84 -6.23
C TRP A 126 6.81 3.21 -6.92
N ARG A 127 5.82 4.00 -6.52
CA ARG A 127 5.59 5.35 -7.04
C ARG A 127 5.81 6.36 -5.92
N PRO A 128 6.97 7.04 -5.87
CA PRO A 128 7.21 8.05 -4.86
C PRO A 128 6.27 9.24 -5.03
N VAL A 129 5.82 9.78 -3.91
CA VAL A 129 5.02 11.00 -3.84
C VAL A 129 5.89 12.05 -3.15
N GLY A 130 6.18 13.13 -3.89
CA GLY A 130 6.95 14.27 -3.38
C GLY A 130 6.21 15.01 -2.25
N PRO A 131 6.90 15.92 -1.55
CA PRO A 131 6.33 16.65 -0.43
C PRO A 131 5.10 17.47 -0.85
N GLN A 132 3.90 17.06 -0.41
CA GLN A 132 2.65 17.80 -0.60
C GLN A 132 2.01 18.01 0.77
N GLY A 133 1.74 19.26 1.13
CA GLY A 133 1.18 19.59 2.45
C GLY A 133 2.11 19.20 3.62
N GLY A 134 3.41 19.10 3.39
CA GLY A 134 4.41 18.72 4.38
C GLY A 134 4.55 17.21 4.63
N VAL A 135 4.08 16.40 3.69
CA VAL A 135 4.13 14.94 3.74
C VAL A 135 4.77 14.42 2.47
N TYR A 136 5.71 13.48 2.60
CA TYR A 136 6.29 12.73 1.48
C TYR A 136 6.01 11.24 1.66
N GLY A 137 6.23 10.43 0.62
CA GLY A 137 6.12 8.98 0.77
C GLY A 137 6.00 8.29 -0.57
N GLY A 138 5.06 7.37 -0.67
CA GLY A 138 4.77 6.72 -1.93
C GLY A 138 3.72 5.62 -1.82
N VAL A 139 3.38 5.08 -2.99
CA VAL A 139 2.38 4.05 -3.16
C VAL A 139 2.96 2.91 -3.98
N MET A 140 2.70 1.68 -3.56
CA MET A 140 2.92 0.48 -4.33
C MET A 140 1.57 -0.19 -4.58
N GLN A 141 1.24 -0.40 -5.84
CA GLN A 141 0.09 -1.19 -6.22
C GLN A 141 0.49 -2.68 -6.22
N VAL A 142 -0.38 -3.58 -5.77
CA VAL A 142 -0.21 -5.03 -5.88
C VAL A 142 -1.50 -5.63 -6.42
N THR A 143 -1.40 -6.57 -7.33
CA THR A 143 -2.56 -7.37 -7.76
C THR A 143 -2.42 -8.76 -7.16
N VAL A 144 -3.40 -9.18 -6.37
CA VAL A 144 -3.54 -10.54 -5.86
C VAL A 144 -4.55 -11.27 -6.74
N HIS A 145 -4.17 -12.44 -7.23
CA HIS A 145 -4.92 -13.23 -8.18
C HIS A 145 -5.65 -14.37 -7.49
N ASP A 146 -6.66 -14.88 -8.19
CA ASP A 146 -7.38 -16.10 -7.81
C ASP A 146 -8.08 -16.03 -6.44
N LEU A 147 -8.44 -14.82 -5.98
CA LEU A 147 -9.18 -14.67 -4.73
C LEU A 147 -10.60 -15.25 -4.89
N ASP A 148 -11.06 -16.04 -3.93
CA ASP A 148 -12.37 -16.71 -4.00
C ASP A 148 -13.50 -15.71 -4.26
N ALA A 149 -14.20 -15.89 -5.38
CA ALA A 149 -15.40 -15.13 -5.66
C ALA A 149 -16.58 -15.76 -4.90
N PRO A 150 -17.34 -15.01 -4.09
CA PRO A 150 -18.61 -15.52 -3.56
C PRO A 150 -19.53 -15.86 -4.74
N CYS A 151 -19.91 -17.12 -4.86
CA CYS A 151 -20.95 -17.51 -5.82
C CYS A 151 -22.27 -16.85 -5.46
N CYS A 152 -23.09 -16.49 -6.46
CA CYS A 152 -24.48 -16.13 -6.20
C CYS A 152 -25.14 -17.26 -5.38
N PRO A 153 -25.85 -16.96 -4.27
CA PRO A 153 -26.71 -17.94 -3.62
C PRO A 153 -27.83 -18.42 -4.55
#